data_AF-A0A924F2J7-F1
#
_entry.id   AF-A0A924F2J7-F1
#
_cell.length_a   1.000
_cell.length_b   1.000
_cell.length_c   1.000
_cell.angle_alpha   90.00
_cell.angle_beta   90.00
_cell.angle_gamma   90.00
#
_symmetry.space_group_name_H-M   'P 1'
#
loop_
_entity.id
_entity.type
_entity.pdbx_description
1 polymer ?
#
loop_
_entity_poly.entity_id
_entity_poly.type
_entity_poly.pdbx_seq_one_letter_code
_entity_poly.pdbx_strand_id
1 'polypeptide(L)'
;MRHVHTSARASSHQPAFASSRLLTRVAAMGMAALAASTSLRAQWVQTFETFYLPAAHNWVFRNNYQHADRLFNAFDYGHAILYETLWTKPSAPASELEERIYDRLTKKVLVRPPHVPLEETAIEPMYAQLAPEAKAMFDWSHILHRQIYDVLADERIGSEAKDREVQRLIAYYKTRRDLAFSSKPKSMGLMQEQPYSLAFRTKYPKFNGLIWGYHWFQVGLYEPLLVGTTSEARQAGVRATVARFWQMLKEPTRTLPYQMPMTAAIAPEFAKRFPEAAIIFDNLHSMHDVVSDILANPSVPRDRKRAEIVRAGQLFRDDTSYVMPVAGWLVMSREMGVENMGGPSVNFSMELPTPTVTKGAVMQHNRQTGQMTGMKVGSMTGGSHEGMDHGATPATPAAAASAAGHEGHDMPASRPAIAAPLHDAVTQAAHHPAAAAMSAALHRRLLDDPVIRQRIQSDTTLRRMLLQSSESMPEAERAALRRLLMPAASRPR
;
A
#
# COMPACT_ATOMS: atom_id res chain seq x y z
N MET A 1 -105.63 -34.00 2.56
CA MET A 1 -106.72 -34.26 1.60
C MET A 1 -106.40 -33.53 0.31
N ARG A 2 -106.30 -34.28 -0.82
CA ARG A 2 -106.59 -33.93 -2.25
C ARG A 2 -106.22 -32.52 -2.76
N HIS A 3 -105.76 -32.25 -3.99
CA HIS A 3 -105.22 -32.95 -5.16
C HIS A 3 -104.87 -31.81 -6.15
N VAL A 4 -103.81 -32.00 -6.94
CA VAL A 4 -103.67 -31.61 -8.38
C VAL A 4 -103.52 -30.13 -8.80
N HIS A 5 -102.47 -29.96 -9.62
CA HIS A 5 -102.06 -28.85 -10.50
C HIS A 5 -103.16 -28.22 -11.38
N THR A 6 -102.96 -26.95 -11.77
CA THR A 6 -102.93 -26.52 -13.18
C THR A 6 -102.39 -25.09 -13.32
N SER A 7 -102.06 -24.72 -14.55
CA SER A 7 -100.98 -23.82 -15.00
C SER A 7 -101.46 -22.44 -15.50
N ALA A 8 -100.49 -21.52 -15.53
CA ALA A 8 -100.28 -20.40 -16.48
C ALA A 8 -101.19 -19.16 -16.46
N ARG A 9 -100.61 -18.03 -16.01
CA ARG A 9 -100.12 -16.90 -16.85
C ARG A 9 -99.76 -15.74 -15.92
N ALA A 10 -98.53 -15.23 -16.01
CA ALA A 10 -98.19 -13.93 -15.44
C ALA A 10 -97.29 -13.16 -16.40
N SER A 11 -97.80 -12.00 -16.80
CA SER A 11 -97.13 -10.97 -17.58
C SER A 11 -95.92 -10.40 -16.82
N SER A 12 -94.81 -10.20 -17.52
CA SER A 12 -93.73 -9.33 -17.05
C SER A 12 -93.25 -8.46 -18.20
N HIS A 13 -93.53 -7.16 -18.06
CA HIS A 13 -92.95 -6.08 -18.85
C HIS A 13 -91.43 -6.07 -18.67
N GLN A 14 -90.69 -6.07 -19.78
CA GLN A 14 -89.29 -5.66 -19.86
C GLN A 14 -89.18 -4.15 -19.65
N PRO A 15 -88.04 -3.70 -19.10
CA PRO A 15 -87.39 -2.52 -19.65
C PRO A 15 -85.95 -2.78 -20.07
N ALA A 16 -85.55 -1.92 -21.00
CA ALA A 16 -84.40 -2.01 -21.87
C ALA A 16 -83.07 -1.64 -21.20
N PHE A 17 -82.04 -2.10 -21.90
CA PHE A 17 -80.61 -1.86 -21.75
C PHE A 17 -80.19 -0.40 -21.51
N ALA A 18 -79.24 -0.23 -20.58
CA ALA A 18 -78.18 0.78 -20.68
C ALA A 18 -76.90 0.27 -19.99
N SER A 19 -76.38 -0.86 -20.47
CA SER A 19 -75.09 -1.43 -20.06
C SER A 19 -73.95 -0.76 -20.83
N SER A 20 -73.60 0.49 -20.51
CA SER A 20 -72.41 1.13 -21.07
C SER A 20 -72.01 2.33 -20.21
N ARG A 21 -71.13 2.10 -19.23
CA ARG A 21 -70.23 3.10 -18.59
C ARG A 21 -69.45 2.56 -17.39
N LEU A 22 -69.65 1.30 -16.97
CA LEU A 22 -68.90 0.71 -15.84
C LEU A 22 -67.77 -0.26 -16.21
N LEU A 23 -67.63 -0.66 -17.47
CA LEU A 23 -66.59 -1.61 -17.89
C LEU A 23 -65.28 -0.95 -18.39
N THR A 24 -65.26 0.36 -18.62
CA THR A 24 -64.06 1.06 -19.09
C THR A 24 -63.14 1.56 -17.95
N ARG A 25 -63.58 1.50 -16.68
CA ARG A 25 -62.73 1.88 -15.53
C ARG A 25 -62.02 0.71 -14.86
N VAL A 26 -62.45 -0.53 -15.07
CA VAL A 26 -61.75 -1.72 -14.55
C VAL A 26 -60.63 -2.17 -15.49
N ALA A 27 -60.76 -1.93 -16.80
CA ALA A 27 -59.68 -2.22 -17.76
C ALA A 27 -58.49 -1.24 -17.70
N ALA A 28 -58.70 0.00 -17.24
CA ALA A 28 -57.64 1.00 -17.09
C ALA A 28 -56.80 0.83 -15.81
N MET A 29 -57.35 0.22 -14.74
CA MET A 29 -56.59 -0.14 -13.54
C MET A 29 -55.82 -1.46 -13.70
N GLY A 30 -56.28 -2.37 -14.57
CA GLY A 30 -55.57 -3.62 -14.89
C GLY A 30 -54.34 -3.43 -15.78
N MET A 31 -54.32 -2.43 -16.68
CA MET A 31 -53.17 -2.16 -17.54
C MET A 31 -52.14 -1.18 -16.94
N ALA A 32 -52.51 -0.37 -15.94
CA ALA A 32 -51.56 0.45 -15.19
C ALA A 32 -50.70 -0.39 -14.21
N ALA A 33 -51.19 -1.56 -13.78
CA ALA A 33 -50.44 -2.48 -12.92
C ALA A 33 -49.41 -3.34 -13.67
N LEU A 34 -49.50 -3.41 -15.01
CA LEU A 34 -48.55 -4.16 -15.85
C LEU A 34 -47.44 -3.29 -16.45
N ALA A 35 -47.53 -1.96 -16.34
CA ALA A 35 -46.49 -1.02 -16.78
C ALA A 35 -45.58 -0.53 -15.63
N ALA A 36 -45.87 -0.93 -14.39
CA ALA A 36 -45.06 -0.66 -13.21
C ALA A 36 -44.51 -1.95 -12.57
N SER A 37 -44.19 -2.95 -13.38
CA SER A 37 -43.16 -3.91 -12.99
C SER A 37 -41.80 -3.23 -13.18
N THR A 38 -41.52 -2.19 -12.40
CA THR A 38 -40.14 -1.95 -12.01
C THR A 38 -39.73 -3.26 -11.37
N SER A 39 -38.84 -3.97 -12.05
CA SER A 39 -38.14 -5.08 -11.44
C SER A 39 -37.42 -4.47 -10.25
N LEU A 40 -38.05 -4.46 -9.08
CA LEU A 40 -37.35 -4.53 -7.80
C LEU A 40 -36.64 -5.86 -7.87
N ARG A 41 -35.54 -5.90 -8.63
CA ARG A 41 -34.51 -6.91 -8.45
C ARG A 41 -34.16 -6.74 -7.00
N ALA A 42 -34.57 -7.69 -6.16
CA ALA A 42 -33.98 -7.87 -4.86
C ALA A 42 -32.46 -7.78 -5.10
N GLN A 43 -31.87 -6.68 -4.65
CA GLN A 43 -30.44 -6.49 -4.76
C GLN A 43 -29.89 -7.49 -3.75
N TRP A 44 -29.46 -8.65 -4.23
CA TRP A 44 -28.71 -9.59 -3.43
C TRP A 44 -27.51 -8.82 -2.88
N VAL A 45 -27.55 -8.50 -1.60
CA VAL A 45 -26.38 -7.95 -0.91
C VAL A 45 -25.52 -9.15 -0.58
N GLN A 46 -24.40 -9.27 -1.28
CA GLN A 46 -23.40 -10.28 -0.96
C GLN A 46 -22.73 -9.83 0.34
N THR A 47 -22.92 -10.61 1.41
CA THR A 47 -22.18 -10.39 2.66
C THR A 47 -20.80 -11.00 2.52
N PHE A 48 -19.77 -10.19 2.78
CA PHE A 48 -18.38 -10.63 2.68
C PHE A 48 -17.82 -10.89 4.07
N GLU A 49 -18.14 -12.04 4.63
CA GLU A 49 -17.51 -12.45 5.88
C GLU A 49 -16.08 -12.90 5.62
N THR A 50 -15.16 -12.43 6.46
CA THR A 50 -13.75 -12.78 6.43
C THR A 50 -13.34 -13.28 7.83
N PHE A 51 -12.60 -14.38 7.86
CA PHE A 51 -12.21 -15.03 9.12
C PHE A 51 -10.72 -15.26 9.16
N TYR A 52 -10.13 -15.05 10.35
CA TYR A 52 -8.77 -15.48 10.61
C TYR A 52 -8.65 -16.99 10.42
N LEU A 53 -7.56 -17.45 9.81
CA LEU A 53 -7.20 -18.87 9.90
C LEU A 53 -6.83 -19.20 11.36
N PRO A 54 -7.55 -20.08 12.07
CA PRO A 54 -7.23 -20.37 13.46
C PRO A 54 -5.84 -21.02 13.58
N ALA A 55 -5.02 -20.51 14.50
CA ALA A 55 -3.68 -21.01 14.77
C ALA A 55 -3.19 -20.56 16.16
N ALA A 56 -2.25 -21.29 16.74
CA ALA A 56 -1.68 -21.01 18.06
C ALA A 56 -0.78 -19.76 18.12
N HIS A 57 -0.38 -19.23 16.96
CA HIS A 57 0.39 -17.99 16.83
C HIS A 57 -0.48 -16.74 16.68
N ASN A 58 -1.80 -16.89 16.49
CA ASN A 58 -2.69 -15.73 16.36
C ASN A 58 -2.55 -14.82 17.60
N TRP A 59 -2.48 -13.51 17.35
CA TRP A 59 -2.31 -12.45 18.33
C TRP A 59 -0.93 -12.33 18.99
N VAL A 60 0.06 -13.14 18.57
CA VAL A 60 1.42 -13.03 19.13
C VAL A 60 2.05 -11.68 18.84
N PHE A 61 1.88 -11.11 17.63
CA PHE A 61 2.42 -9.79 17.33
C PHE A 61 1.76 -8.73 18.21
N ARG A 62 0.43 -8.78 18.33
CA ARG A 62 -0.34 -7.89 19.21
C ARG A 62 0.14 -7.95 20.65
N ASN A 63 0.40 -9.14 21.18
CA ASN A 63 0.84 -9.31 22.56
C ASN A 63 2.26 -8.79 22.79
N ASN A 64 3.16 -9.03 21.84
CA ASN A 64 4.59 -8.72 21.97
C ASN A 64 4.96 -7.28 21.52
N TYR A 65 4.15 -6.68 20.65
CA TYR A 65 4.43 -5.40 19.99
C TYR A 65 3.20 -4.46 20.01
N GLN A 66 2.52 -4.38 21.16
CA GLN A 66 1.23 -3.69 21.33
C GLN A 66 1.15 -2.29 20.71
N HIS A 67 2.20 -1.47 20.85
CA HIS A 67 2.15 -0.11 20.31
C HIS A 67 2.13 -0.11 18.78
N ALA A 68 2.92 -0.97 18.14
CA ALA A 68 2.95 -1.13 16.69
C ALA A 68 1.64 -1.74 16.17
N ASP A 69 1.10 -2.77 16.84
CA ASP A 69 -0.20 -3.38 16.50
C ASP A 69 -1.33 -2.36 16.53
N ARG A 70 -1.41 -1.53 17.58
CA ARG A 70 -2.47 -0.54 17.68
C ARG A 70 -2.42 0.50 16.56
N LEU A 71 -1.24 0.85 16.05
CA LEU A 71 -1.12 1.77 14.92
C LEU A 71 -1.84 1.22 13.68
N PHE A 72 -1.88 -0.10 13.46
CA PHE A 72 -2.69 -0.69 12.38
C PHE A 72 -4.18 -0.31 12.51
N ASN A 73 -4.75 -0.38 13.71
CA ASN A 73 -6.16 0.01 13.92
C ASN A 73 -6.39 1.50 13.62
N ALA A 74 -5.38 2.35 13.83
CA ALA A 74 -5.45 3.76 13.49
C ALA A 74 -5.26 4.02 11.99
N PHE A 75 -4.51 3.16 11.28
CA PHE A 75 -4.35 3.22 9.83
C PHE A 75 -5.61 2.77 9.11
N ASP A 76 -6.25 1.72 9.59
CA ASP A 76 -7.58 1.26 9.16
C ASP A 76 -8.60 2.40 9.27
N TYR A 77 -8.65 3.06 10.44
CA TYR A 77 -9.46 4.27 10.64
C TYR A 77 -9.12 5.37 9.62
N GLY A 78 -7.83 5.58 9.34
CA GLY A 78 -7.34 6.59 8.41
C GLY A 78 -7.79 6.37 6.97
N HIS A 79 -7.74 5.13 6.48
CA HIS A 79 -8.28 4.76 5.16
C HIS A 79 -9.80 4.90 5.13
N ALA A 80 -10.50 4.38 6.14
CA ALA A 80 -11.96 4.45 6.21
C ALA A 80 -12.48 5.90 6.19
N ILE A 81 -11.93 6.78 7.04
CA ILE A 81 -12.36 8.18 7.07
C ILE A 81 -12.03 8.92 5.78
N LEU A 82 -10.95 8.54 5.09
CA LEU A 82 -10.60 9.10 3.79
C LEU A 82 -11.68 8.77 2.75
N TYR A 83 -12.03 7.49 2.60
CA TYR A 83 -13.03 7.06 1.63
C TYR A 83 -14.40 7.63 1.92
N GLU A 84 -14.81 7.61 3.18
CA GLU A 84 -16.08 8.21 3.60
C GLU A 84 -16.12 9.70 3.26
N THR A 85 -15.02 10.43 3.53
CA THR A 85 -14.96 11.87 3.26
C THR A 85 -14.99 12.16 1.76
N LEU A 86 -14.18 11.46 0.95
CA LEU A 86 -14.16 11.67 -0.49
C LEU A 86 -15.53 11.35 -1.13
N TRP A 87 -16.26 10.37 -0.61
CA TRP A 87 -17.57 10.00 -1.13
C TRP A 87 -18.71 10.91 -0.66
N THR A 88 -18.77 11.24 0.63
CA THR A 88 -19.87 12.01 1.22
C THR A 88 -19.70 13.53 1.09
N LYS A 89 -18.47 14.00 0.95
CA LYS A 89 -18.13 15.43 0.84
C LYS A 89 -17.25 15.73 -0.38
N PRO A 90 -17.68 15.36 -1.61
CA PRO A 90 -16.82 15.47 -2.80
C PRO A 90 -16.42 16.93 -3.14
N SER A 91 -17.22 17.90 -2.72
CA SER A 91 -17.00 19.33 -2.92
C SER A 91 -16.39 20.04 -1.72
N ALA A 92 -15.99 19.32 -0.67
CA ALA A 92 -15.33 19.92 0.47
C ALA A 92 -14.02 20.62 0.06
N PRO A 93 -13.65 21.73 0.74
CA PRO A 93 -12.36 22.37 0.50
C PRO A 93 -11.21 21.42 0.85
N ALA A 94 -10.04 21.63 0.24
CA ALA A 94 -8.87 20.80 0.49
C ALA A 94 -8.51 20.69 1.99
N SER A 95 -8.73 21.77 2.76
CA SER A 95 -8.51 21.83 4.21
C SER A 95 -9.34 20.83 5.02
N GLU A 96 -10.43 20.29 4.48
CA GLU A 96 -11.19 19.22 5.15
C GLU A 96 -10.32 17.97 5.37
N LEU A 97 -9.64 17.51 4.32
CA LEU A 97 -8.70 16.39 4.42
C LEU A 97 -7.35 16.89 4.89
N GLU A 98 -6.78 17.88 4.21
CA GLU A 98 -5.40 18.32 4.42
C GLU A 98 -5.15 18.94 5.78
N GLU A 99 -6.13 19.53 6.45
CA GLU A 99 -5.91 20.15 7.75
C GLU A 99 -6.75 19.46 8.82
N ARG A 100 -8.07 19.51 8.71
CA ARG A 100 -8.97 19.08 9.79
C ARG A 100 -8.84 17.58 10.09
N ILE A 101 -8.97 16.73 9.07
CA ILE A 101 -8.88 15.27 9.25
C ILE A 101 -7.42 14.86 9.46
N TYR A 102 -6.48 15.40 8.67
CA TYR A 102 -5.05 15.15 8.86
C TYR A 102 -4.60 15.41 10.30
N ASP A 103 -4.97 16.57 10.88
CA ASP A 103 -4.61 16.93 12.25
C ASP A 103 -5.31 16.03 13.27
N ARG A 104 -6.57 15.67 13.04
CA ARG A 104 -7.26 14.70 13.90
C ARG A 104 -6.52 13.36 13.91
N LEU A 105 -6.12 12.86 12.74
CA LEU A 105 -5.40 11.60 12.62
C LEU A 105 -4.05 11.70 13.34
N THR A 106 -3.22 12.66 12.95
CA THR A 106 -1.83 12.74 13.40
C THR A 106 -1.66 13.24 14.84
N LYS A 107 -2.55 14.10 15.34
CA LYS A 107 -2.45 14.68 16.69
C LYS A 107 -3.34 13.99 17.72
N LYS A 108 -4.30 13.15 17.30
CA LYS A 108 -5.21 12.45 18.23
C LYS A 108 -5.24 10.95 18.01
N VAL A 109 -5.63 10.49 16.82
CA VAL A 109 -5.86 9.05 16.56
C VAL A 109 -4.56 8.26 16.60
N LEU A 110 -3.52 8.69 15.88
CA LEU A 110 -2.21 8.02 15.88
C LEU A 110 -1.51 8.10 17.24
N VAL A 111 -1.72 9.20 17.99
CA VAL A 111 -1.13 9.40 19.32
C VAL A 111 -1.77 8.45 20.36
N ARG A 112 -3.07 8.18 20.23
CA ARG A 112 -3.83 7.28 21.09
C ARG A 112 -4.62 6.28 20.23
N PRO A 113 -3.92 5.33 19.60
CA PRO A 113 -4.53 4.44 18.64
C PRO A 113 -5.52 3.48 19.33
N PRO A 114 -6.59 3.06 18.63
CA PRO A 114 -7.56 2.12 19.18
C PRO A 114 -6.89 0.84 19.67
N HIS A 115 -7.34 0.36 20.84
CA HIS A 115 -6.79 -0.86 21.43
C HIS A 115 -7.20 -2.10 20.67
N VAL A 116 -8.37 -2.11 20.05
CA VAL A 116 -8.93 -3.25 19.31
C VAL A 116 -9.17 -2.84 17.85
N PRO A 117 -9.17 -3.80 16.92
CA PRO A 117 -9.64 -3.57 15.56
C PRO A 117 -11.01 -2.89 15.57
N LEU A 118 -11.19 -1.91 14.69
CA LEU A 118 -12.44 -1.20 14.55
C LEU A 118 -13.32 -1.90 13.51
N GLU A 119 -14.62 -1.87 13.72
CA GLU A 119 -15.56 -2.15 12.65
C GLU A 119 -15.54 -0.96 11.69
N GLU A 120 -14.74 -1.05 10.63
CA GLU A 120 -14.54 0.05 9.68
C GLU A 120 -15.85 0.52 9.05
N THR A 121 -16.83 -0.37 8.85
CA THR A 121 -18.18 -0.02 8.35
C THR A 121 -18.88 1.04 9.23
N ALA A 122 -18.55 1.13 10.51
CA ALA A 122 -19.07 2.17 11.41
C ALA A 122 -18.41 3.55 11.19
N ILE A 123 -17.26 3.59 10.51
CA ILE A 123 -16.50 4.80 10.17
C ILE A 123 -16.82 5.24 8.74
N GLU A 124 -16.94 4.28 7.82
CA GLU A 124 -17.18 4.48 6.38
C GLU A 124 -18.51 3.91 5.87
N PRO A 125 -19.66 4.20 6.52
CA PRO A 125 -20.92 3.55 6.20
C PRO A 125 -21.39 3.81 4.77
N MET A 126 -21.14 5.01 4.22
CA MET A 126 -21.60 5.36 2.88
C MET A 126 -20.68 4.82 1.80
N TYR A 127 -19.37 4.75 2.06
CA TYR A 127 -18.44 4.07 1.16
C TYR A 127 -18.66 2.55 1.14
N ALA A 128 -18.87 1.93 2.31
CA ALA A 128 -19.16 0.50 2.39
C ALA A 128 -20.45 0.12 1.63
N GLN A 129 -21.45 1.00 1.60
CA GLN A 129 -22.63 0.84 0.74
C GLN A 129 -22.33 1.01 -0.74
N LEU A 130 -21.40 1.93 -1.09
CA LEU A 130 -21.01 2.19 -2.47
C LEU A 130 -20.28 1.00 -3.09
N ALA A 131 -19.24 0.49 -2.41
CA ALA A 131 -18.30 -0.49 -2.95
C ALA A 131 -17.94 -1.59 -1.93
N PRO A 132 -18.93 -2.39 -1.47
CA PRO A 132 -18.69 -3.45 -0.48
C PRO A 132 -17.65 -4.48 -0.95
N GLU A 133 -17.54 -4.72 -2.26
CA GLU A 133 -16.55 -5.64 -2.82
C GLU A 133 -15.11 -5.16 -2.57
N ALA A 134 -14.83 -3.88 -2.87
CA ALA A 134 -13.49 -3.31 -2.68
C ALA A 134 -13.13 -3.25 -1.19
N LYS A 135 -14.10 -2.89 -0.34
CA LYS A 135 -13.93 -2.95 1.11
C LYS A 135 -13.51 -4.35 1.57
N ALA A 136 -14.27 -5.37 1.16
CA ALA A 136 -14.00 -6.75 1.56
C ALA A 136 -12.64 -7.25 1.07
N MET A 137 -12.18 -6.79 -0.10
CA MET A 137 -10.82 -7.07 -0.58
C MET A 137 -9.76 -6.51 0.39
N PHE A 138 -9.92 -5.26 0.83
CA PHE A 138 -9.01 -4.63 1.79
C PHE A 138 -9.02 -5.36 3.13
N ASP A 139 -10.20 -5.62 3.71
CA ASP A 139 -10.35 -6.35 4.97
C ASP A 139 -9.66 -7.74 4.89
N TRP A 140 -9.82 -8.44 3.77
CA TRP A 140 -9.22 -9.75 3.58
C TRP A 140 -7.69 -9.73 3.53
N SER A 141 -7.10 -8.74 2.86
CA SER A 141 -5.64 -8.59 2.83
C SER A 141 -5.08 -8.06 4.15
N HIS A 142 -5.82 -7.23 4.89
CA HIS A 142 -5.43 -6.78 6.23
C HIS A 142 -5.36 -7.96 7.22
N ILE A 143 -6.26 -8.94 7.10
CA ILE A 143 -6.15 -10.20 7.85
C ILE A 143 -4.85 -10.93 7.49
N LEU A 144 -4.52 -11.06 6.20
CA LEU A 144 -3.25 -11.69 5.78
C LEU A 144 -2.03 -10.97 6.37
N HIS A 145 -1.99 -9.63 6.32
CA HIS A 145 -0.94 -8.83 6.97
C HIS A 145 -0.79 -9.22 8.44
N ARG A 146 -1.89 -9.17 9.20
CA ARG A 146 -1.90 -9.47 10.64
C ARG A 146 -1.43 -10.88 10.96
N GLN A 147 -1.89 -11.88 10.21
CA GLN A 147 -1.50 -13.27 10.44
C GLN A 147 -0.03 -13.53 10.09
N ILE A 148 0.52 -12.86 9.07
CA ILE A 148 1.96 -12.95 8.78
C ILE A 148 2.79 -12.30 9.90
N TYR A 149 2.39 -11.15 10.44
CA TYR A 149 3.09 -10.59 11.61
C TYR A 149 3.07 -11.54 12.79
N ASP A 150 1.93 -12.18 13.06
CA ASP A 150 1.78 -13.17 14.13
C ASP A 150 2.77 -14.34 13.98
N VAL A 151 2.91 -14.89 12.77
CA VAL A 151 3.91 -15.95 12.49
C VAL A 151 5.34 -15.44 12.69
N LEU A 152 5.66 -14.25 12.16
CA LEU A 152 7.03 -13.74 12.21
C LEU A 152 7.43 -13.29 13.64
N ALA A 153 6.48 -12.83 14.43
CA ALA A 153 6.65 -12.45 15.83
C ALA A 153 6.76 -13.63 16.80
N ASP A 154 6.28 -14.81 16.41
CA ASP A 154 6.31 -15.99 17.29
C ASP A 154 7.70 -16.62 17.32
N GLU A 155 8.39 -16.46 18.43
CA GLU A 155 9.73 -16.97 18.65
C GLU A 155 9.76 -18.48 18.92
N ARG A 156 8.59 -19.08 19.22
CA ARG A 156 8.45 -20.53 19.38
C ARG A 156 8.51 -21.25 18.04
N ILE A 157 8.26 -20.54 16.93
CA ILE A 157 8.26 -21.10 15.58
C ILE A 157 9.67 -20.97 14.99
N GLY A 158 10.30 -22.10 14.67
CA GLY A 158 11.58 -22.12 13.96
C GLY A 158 11.48 -21.57 12.53
N SER A 159 12.61 -21.16 11.94
CA SER A 159 12.66 -20.49 10.63
C SER A 159 11.90 -21.23 9.53
N GLU A 160 12.18 -22.53 9.32
CA GLU A 160 11.50 -23.32 8.30
C GLU A 160 10.00 -23.52 8.57
N ALA A 161 9.61 -23.57 9.85
CA ALA A 161 8.21 -23.66 10.22
C ALA A 161 7.47 -22.34 9.95
N LYS A 162 8.14 -21.18 10.14
CA LYS A 162 7.59 -19.88 9.72
C LYS A 162 7.33 -19.87 8.21
N ASP A 163 8.23 -20.44 7.41
CA ASP A 163 8.03 -20.52 5.96
C ASP A 163 6.79 -21.32 5.60
N ARG A 164 6.62 -22.49 6.20
CA ARG A 164 5.43 -23.34 5.98
C ARG A 164 4.15 -22.65 6.42
N GLU A 165 4.16 -21.96 7.56
CA GLU A 165 2.97 -21.26 8.05
C GLU A 165 2.61 -20.05 7.19
N VAL A 166 3.59 -19.24 6.75
CA VAL A 166 3.31 -18.14 5.81
C VAL A 166 2.74 -18.68 4.49
N GLN A 167 3.28 -19.78 3.95
CA GLN A 167 2.71 -20.41 2.75
C GLN A 167 1.30 -20.95 2.99
N ARG A 168 1.00 -21.51 4.17
CA ARG A 168 -0.35 -21.94 4.55
C ARG A 168 -1.32 -20.76 4.60
N LEU A 169 -0.90 -19.62 5.15
CA LEU A 169 -1.70 -18.39 5.19
C LEU A 169 -1.97 -17.84 3.79
N ILE A 170 -0.97 -17.80 2.91
CA ILE A 170 -1.14 -17.39 1.50
C ILE A 170 -2.11 -18.34 0.77
N ALA A 171 -1.96 -19.65 0.96
CA ALA A 171 -2.86 -20.64 0.36
C ALA A 171 -4.30 -20.45 0.83
N TYR A 172 -4.51 -20.22 2.13
CA TYR A 172 -5.83 -19.92 2.70
C TYR A 172 -6.41 -18.61 2.15
N TYR A 173 -5.60 -17.54 2.13
CA TYR A 173 -5.98 -16.25 1.57
C TYR A 173 -6.50 -16.40 0.12
N LYS A 174 -5.83 -17.21 -0.70
CA LYS A 174 -6.19 -17.44 -2.10
C LYS A 174 -7.42 -18.33 -2.30
N THR A 175 -7.98 -18.94 -1.25
CA THR A 175 -9.25 -19.68 -1.36
C THR A 175 -10.41 -18.75 -1.69
N ARG A 176 -10.34 -17.49 -1.27
CA ARG A 176 -11.31 -16.42 -1.58
C ARG A 176 -10.90 -15.64 -2.81
N ARG A 177 -10.90 -16.28 -3.99
CA ARG A 177 -10.56 -15.62 -5.27
C ARG A 177 -11.48 -14.44 -5.63
N ASP A 178 -12.66 -14.39 -5.02
CA ASP A 178 -13.57 -13.27 -5.09
C ASP A 178 -13.02 -12.00 -4.41
N LEU A 179 -12.10 -12.14 -3.44
CA LEU A 179 -11.51 -11.05 -2.66
C LEU A 179 -9.99 -10.92 -2.82
N ALA A 180 -9.29 -12.03 -3.01
CA ALA A 180 -7.83 -12.07 -3.00
C ALA A 180 -7.23 -11.29 -4.17
N PHE A 181 -6.42 -10.28 -3.85
CA PHE A 181 -5.51 -9.65 -4.80
C PHE A 181 -4.62 -10.68 -5.49
N SER A 182 -4.28 -10.39 -6.74
CA SER A 182 -3.40 -11.23 -7.56
C SER A 182 -2.05 -11.45 -6.90
N SER A 183 -1.53 -12.67 -7.06
CA SER A 183 -0.14 -13.03 -6.73
C SER A 183 0.85 -12.60 -7.81
N LYS A 184 0.39 -11.89 -8.85
CA LYS A 184 1.22 -11.36 -9.94
C LYS A 184 1.39 -9.85 -9.75
N PRO A 185 2.60 -9.30 -9.91
CA PRO A 185 2.82 -7.89 -9.67
C PRO A 185 2.13 -7.08 -10.75
N LYS A 186 1.35 -6.08 -10.32
CA LYS A 186 0.71 -5.13 -11.22
C LYS A 186 1.70 -4.01 -11.55
N SER A 187 1.75 -3.63 -12.82
CA SER A 187 2.56 -2.51 -13.29
C SER A 187 2.00 -1.18 -12.80
N MET A 188 2.87 -0.17 -12.65
CA MET A 188 2.45 1.19 -12.29
C MET A 188 1.46 1.80 -13.28
N GLY A 189 1.36 1.28 -14.51
CA GLY A 189 0.33 1.70 -15.46
C GLY A 189 -1.10 1.49 -14.96
N LEU A 190 -1.36 0.48 -14.12
CA LEU A 190 -2.68 0.28 -13.51
C LEU A 190 -2.97 1.32 -12.41
N MET A 191 -1.94 1.80 -11.72
CA MET A 191 -2.08 2.74 -10.61
C MET A 191 -2.04 4.20 -11.08
N GLN A 192 -1.07 4.56 -11.92
CA GLN A 192 -0.68 5.94 -12.21
C GLN A 192 -1.03 6.43 -13.63
N GLU A 193 -1.46 5.55 -14.52
CA GLU A 193 -1.69 5.88 -15.94
C GLU A 193 -3.13 5.66 -16.41
N GLN A 194 -4.07 5.43 -15.49
CA GLN A 194 -5.49 5.38 -15.81
C GLN A 194 -6.05 6.79 -16.02
N PRO A 195 -7.19 6.95 -16.72
CA PRO A 195 -7.80 8.27 -16.95
C PRO A 195 -8.12 9.05 -15.67
N TYR A 196 -8.34 8.35 -14.55
CA TYR A 196 -8.63 8.96 -13.27
C TYR A 196 -7.40 9.19 -12.38
N SER A 197 -6.25 8.61 -12.74
CA SER A 197 -5.06 8.54 -11.89
C SER A 197 -4.58 9.92 -11.45
N LEU A 198 -3.92 9.95 -10.30
CA LEU A 198 -3.28 11.10 -9.67
C LEU A 198 -4.24 12.17 -9.12
N ALA A 199 -5.55 12.05 -9.34
CA ALA A 199 -6.51 13.05 -8.88
C ALA A 199 -6.47 13.27 -7.36
N PHE A 200 -6.37 12.19 -6.58
CA PHE A 200 -6.24 12.29 -5.13
C PHE A 200 -4.89 12.86 -4.74
N ARG A 201 -3.81 12.30 -5.28
CA ARG A 201 -2.43 12.72 -4.95
C ARG A 201 -2.16 14.19 -5.29
N THR A 202 -2.70 14.68 -6.40
CA THR A 202 -2.55 16.08 -6.82
C THR A 202 -3.41 17.01 -5.97
N LYS A 203 -4.64 16.62 -5.64
CA LYS A 203 -5.55 17.48 -4.86
C LYS A 203 -5.23 17.47 -3.35
N TYR A 204 -4.73 16.36 -2.83
CA TYR A 204 -4.45 16.14 -1.41
C TYR A 204 -3.06 15.49 -1.19
N PRO A 205 -1.96 16.17 -1.58
CA PRO A 205 -0.61 15.60 -1.55
C PRO A 205 -0.06 15.28 -0.15
N LYS A 206 -0.47 16.00 0.91
CA LYS A 206 0.00 15.70 2.27
C LYS A 206 -0.84 14.58 2.90
N PHE A 207 -2.14 14.49 2.59
CA PHE A 207 -2.92 13.31 3.00
C PHE A 207 -2.48 12.04 2.26
N ASN A 208 -2.19 12.13 0.96
CA ASN A 208 -1.62 11.02 0.19
C ASN A 208 -0.30 10.54 0.78
N GLY A 209 0.60 11.48 1.12
CA GLY A 209 1.84 11.14 1.81
C GLY A 209 1.61 10.39 3.13
N LEU A 210 0.55 10.72 3.88
CA LEU A 210 0.23 10.05 5.14
C LEU A 210 -0.20 8.60 4.91
N ILE A 211 -1.03 8.36 3.90
CA ILE A 211 -1.45 7.01 3.48
C ILE A 211 -0.23 6.19 3.06
N TRP A 212 0.66 6.74 2.24
CA TRP A 212 1.93 6.06 1.94
C TRP A 212 2.82 5.86 3.16
N GLY A 213 2.80 6.77 4.14
CA GLY A 213 3.46 6.55 5.43
C GLY A 213 2.90 5.33 6.18
N TYR A 214 1.59 5.06 6.07
CA TYR A 214 0.97 3.85 6.62
C TYR A 214 1.48 2.60 5.89
N HIS A 215 1.47 2.62 4.55
CA HIS A 215 1.95 1.52 3.72
C HIS A 215 3.40 1.19 4.04
N TRP A 216 4.28 2.21 4.10
CA TRP A 216 5.68 2.07 4.49
C TRP A 216 5.82 1.38 5.84
N PHE A 217 5.05 1.81 6.84
CA PHE A 217 5.12 1.23 8.17
C PHE A 217 4.65 -0.22 8.19
N GLN A 218 3.55 -0.52 7.50
CA GLN A 218 3.02 -1.89 7.40
C GLN A 218 4.11 -2.80 6.83
N VAL A 219 4.60 -2.56 5.61
CA VAL A 219 5.59 -3.48 5.03
C VAL A 219 6.95 -3.42 5.74
N GLY A 220 7.32 -2.26 6.29
CA GLY A 220 8.58 -2.05 7.00
C GLY A 220 8.71 -2.82 8.32
N LEU A 221 7.61 -3.24 8.95
CA LEU A 221 7.68 -4.07 10.16
C LEU A 221 8.08 -5.52 9.90
N TYR A 222 7.93 -6.02 8.67
CA TYR A 222 8.34 -7.39 8.35
C TYR A 222 9.84 -7.58 8.45
N GLU A 223 10.60 -6.59 8.00
CA GLU A 223 12.05 -6.66 7.93
C GLU A 223 12.71 -6.87 9.30
N PRO A 224 12.46 -6.06 10.36
CA PRO A 224 13.07 -6.28 11.67
C PRO A 224 12.64 -7.60 12.33
N LEU A 225 11.42 -8.09 12.07
CA LEU A 225 10.96 -9.38 12.58
C LEU A 225 11.70 -10.56 11.94
N LEU A 226 12.16 -10.38 10.70
CA LEU A 226 12.84 -11.40 9.91
C LEU A 226 14.36 -11.37 10.10
N VAL A 227 14.99 -10.19 10.02
CA VAL A 227 16.45 -10.05 10.13
C VAL A 227 16.95 -10.07 11.58
N GLY A 228 16.09 -9.74 12.54
CA GLY A 228 16.42 -9.82 13.96
C GLY A 228 16.60 -11.27 14.40
N THR A 229 17.81 -11.61 14.86
CA THR A 229 18.15 -12.97 15.30
C THR A 229 17.82 -13.23 16.77
N THR A 230 17.62 -12.19 17.58
CA THR A 230 17.19 -12.28 19.00
C THR A 230 15.91 -11.49 19.25
N SER A 231 15.25 -11.77 20.38
CA SER A 231 14.04 -11.05 20.80
C SER A 231 14.32 -9.56 20.98
N GLU A 232 15.45 -9.22 21.60
CA GLU A 232 15.90 -7.85 21.82
C GLU A 232 16.15 -7.12 20.50
N ALA A 233 16.77 -7.80 19.53
CA ALA A 233 17.03 -7.23 18.21
C ALA A 233 15.72 -6.94 17.45
N ARG A 234 14.76 -7.87 17.47
CA ARG A 234 13.44 -7.67 16.86
C ARG A 234 12.69 -6.52 17.54
N GLN A 235 12.70 -6.49 18.87
CA GLN A 235 12.10 -5.43 19.68
C GLN A 235 12.72 -4.06 19.39
N ALA A 236 14.04 -3.98 19.30
CA ALA A 236 14.74 -2.74 18.93
C ALA A 236 14.38 -2.31 17.50
N GLY A 237 14.36 -3.25 16.55
CA GLY A 237 14.00 -2.99 15.16
C GLY A 237 12.57 -2.46 15.02
N VAL A 238 11.57 -3.12 15.62
CA VAL A 238 10.18 -2.66 15.61
C VAL A 238 10.03 -1.26 16.22
N ARG A 239 10.68 -1.00 17.36
CA ARG A 239 10.69 0.35 17.97
C ARG A 239 11.32 1.39 17.05
N ALA A 240 12.40 1.02 16.34
CA ALA A 240 13.05 1.91 15.39
C ALA A 240 12.14 2.23 14.21
N THR A 241 11.44 1.23 13.65
CA THR A 241 10.42 1.43 12.58
C THR A 241 9.31 2.38 13.03
N VAL A 242 8.79 2.20 14.25
CA VAL A 242 7.82 3.13 14.86
C VAL A 242 8.39 4.54 14.99
N ALA A 243 9.60 4.69 15.53
CA ALA A 243 10.23 6.00 15.68
C ALA A 243 10.43 6.68 14.31
N ARG A 244 10.82 5.93 13.28
CA ARG A 244 11.00 6.42 11.92
C ARG A 244 9.69 6.92 11.30
N PHE A 245 8.60 6.17 11.46
CA PHE A 245 7.27 6.62 11.03
C PHE A 245 6.89 7.97 11.69
N TRP A 246 7.10 8.11 13.00
CA TRP A 246 6.87 9.39 13.68
C TRP A 246 7.80 10.51 13.24
N GLN A 247 9.04 10.21 12.83
CA GLN A 247 9.92 11.22 12.23
C GLN A 247 9.36 11.74 10.90
N MET A 248 8.78 10.88 10.05
CA MET A 248 8.17 11.31 8.79
C MET A 248 7.00 12.28 8.97
N LEU A 249 6.33 12.24 10.13
CA LEU A 249 5.20 13.11 10.45
C LEU A 249 5.60 14.50 10.96
N LYS A 250 6.89 14.77 11.20
CA LYS A 250 7.35 16.07 11.72
C LYS A 250 7.22 17.20 10.70
N GLU A 251 7.63 16.95 9.45
CA GLU A 251 7.55 17.92 8.35
C GLU A 251 6.86 17.28 7.13
N PRO A 252 5.56 16.95 7.24
CA PRO A 252 4.91 16.01 6.33
C PRO A 252 4.87 16.45 4.86
N THR A 253 5.06 17.73 4.59
CA THR A 253 5.22 18.22 3.21
C THR A 253 6.54 17.77 2.58
N ARG A 254 7.60 17.56 3.38
CA ARG A 254 8.96 17.21 2.97
C ARG A 254 9.36 15.76 3.28
N THR A 255 8.84 15.20 4.36
CA THR A 255 9.38 13.96 4.95
C THR A 255 8.52 12.71 4.78
N LEU A 256 7.25 12.88 4.38
CA LEU A 256 6.43 11.74 3.97
C LEU A 256 6.86 11.23 2.58
N PRO A 257 6.60 9.94 2.26
CA PRO A 257 6.96 9.39 0.96
C PRO A 257 6.46 10.21 -0.24
N TYR A 258 7.29 10.27 -1.29
CA TYR A 258 7.01 10.92 -2.57
C TYR A 258 6.59 9.92 -3.65
N GLN A 259 6.90 8.65 -3.43
CA GLN A 259 6.49 7.51 -4.25
C GLN A 259 5.84 6.45 -3.35
N MET A 260 4.96 5.64 -3.93
CA MET A 260 4.31 4.53 -3.22
C MET A 260 5.38 3.54 -2.70
N PRO A 261 5.36 3.20 -1.41
CA PRO A 261 6.34 2.27 -0.85
C PRO A 261 6.19 0.86 -1.39
N MET A 262 7.19 0.41 -2.13
CA MET A 262 7.27 -0.95 -2.66
C MET A 262 7.90 -1.88 -1.64
N THR A 263 7.26 -3.02 -1.35
CA THR A 263 7.73 -3.97 -0.33
C THR A 263 9.16 -4.43 -0.61
N ALA A 264 9.52 -4.68 -1.87
CA ALA A 264 10.88 -5.09 -2.25
C ALA A 264 11.96 -4.03 -2.00
N ALA A 265 11.59 -2.75 -1.92
CA ALA A 265 12.52 -1.67 -1.59
C ALA A 265 12.59 -1.44 -0.06
N ILE A 266 11.45 -1.50 0.62
CA ILE A 266 11.36 -1.19 2.05
C ILE A 266 11.79 -2.36 2.94
N ALA A 267 11.41 -3.59 2.57
CA ALA A 267 11.63 -4.83 3.32
C ALA A 267 12.22 -5.92 2.38
N PRO A 268 13.48 -5.75 1.92
CA PRO A 268 14.06 -6.59 0.88
C PRO A 268 14.23 -8.06 1.30
N GLU A 269 14.60 -8.36 2.55
CA GLU A 269 14.73 -9.76 2.98
C GLU A 269 13.36 -10.42 3.12
N PHE A 270 12.33 -9.68 3.54
CA PHE A 270 10.95 -10.17 3.49
C PHE A 270 10.50 -10.46 2.05
N ALA A 271 10.69 -9.52 1.12
CA ALA A 271 10.30 -9.69 -0.27
C ALA A 271 11.05 -10.84 -0.97
N LYS A 272 12.33 -11.05 -0.62
CA LYS A 272 13.12 -12.18 -1.11
C LYS A 272 12.60 -13.52 -0.59
N ARG A 273 12.24 -13.58 0.70
CA ARG A 273 11.79 -14.81 1.35
C ARG A 273 10.33 -15.16 1.02
N PHE A 274 9.47 -14.16 0.92
CA PHE A 274 8.02 -14.29 0.69
C PHE A 274 7.54 -13.40 -0.47
N PRO A 275 8.05 -13.61 -1.70
CA PRO A 275 7.76 -12.73 -2.83
C PRO A 275 6.28 -12.64 -3.17
N GLU A 276 5.53 -13.74 -3.02
CA GLU A 276 4.10 -13.75 -3.28
C GLU A 276 3.32 -12.85 -2.31
N ALA A 277 3.66 -12.86 -1.02
CA ALA A 277 3.03 -11.97 -0.04
C ALA A 277 3.40 -10.50 -0.32
N ALA A 278 4.67 -10.22 -0.61
CA ALA A 278 5.13 -8.87 -0.96
C ALA A 278 4.38 -8.29 -2.18
N ILE A 279 4.18 -9.10 -3.21
CA ILE A 279 3.40 -8.72 -4.40
C ILE A 279 1.93 -8.45 -4.07
N ILE A 280 1.31 -9.31 -3.26
CA ILE A 280 -0.08 -9.12 -2.81
C ILE A 280 -0.22 -7.77 -2.08
N PHE A 281 0.74 -7.42 -1.22
CA PHE A 281 0.70 -6.17 -0.46
C PHE A 281 0.96 -4.94 -1.32
N ASP A 282 1.88 -5.00 -2.28
CA ASP A 282 2.07 -3.90 -3.23
C ASP A 282 0.82 -3.68 -4.10
N ASN A 283 0.13 -4.76 -4.49
CA ASN A 283 -1.15 -4.70 -5.21
C ASN A 283 -2.27 -4.09 -4.34
N LEU A 284 -2.34 -4.47 -3.05
CA LEU A 284 -3.25 -3.89 -2.07
C LEU A 284 -3.05 -2.37 -1.94
N HIS A 285 -1.83 -1.95 -1.67
CA HIS A 285 -1.48 -0.54 -1.48
C HIS A 285 -1.75 0.29 -2.74
N SER A 286 -1.44 -0.27 -3.92
CA SER A 286 -1.77 0.35 -5.21
C SER A 286 -3.28 0.56 -5.39
N MET A 287 -4.10 -0.40 -4.95
CA MET A 287 -5.55 -0.28 -5.08
C MET A 287 -6.15 0.73 -4.11
N HIS A 288 -5.59 0.90 -2.91
CA HIS A 288 -6.01 1.97 -2.00
C HIS A 288 -5.90 3.36 -2.64
N ASP A 289 -4.80 3.60 -3.37
CA ASP A 289 -4.57 4.84 -4.13
C ASP A 289 -5.55 4.97 -5.30
N VAL A 290 -5.74 3.89 -6.07
CA VAL A 290 -6.67 3.88 -7.22
C VAL A 290 -8.11 4.19 -6.78
N VAL A 291 -8.58 3.64 -5.67
CA VAL A 291 -9.90 3.98 -5.12
C VAL A 291 -9.96 5.45 -4.74
N SER A 292 -8.93 5.98 -4.09
CA SER A 292 -8.85 7.40 -3.72
C SER A 292 -8.91 8.29 -4.95
N ASP A 293 -8.16 7.95 -6.01
CA ASP A 293 -8.18 8.66 -7.29
C ASP A 293 -9.56 8.63 -7.94
N ILE A 294 -10.20 7.47 -8.03
CA ILE A 294 -11.56 7.35 -8.58
C ILE A 294 -12.55 8.24 -7.79
N LEU A 295 -12.46 8.24 -6.45
CA LEU A 295 -13.35 9.04 -5.61
C LEU A 295 -13.07 10.54 -5.76
N ALA A 296 -11.81 10.96 -5.81
CA ALA A 296 -11.39 12.35 -5.90
C ALA A 296 -11.53 12.96 -7.30
N ASN A 297 -11.52 12.14 -8.37
CA ASN A 297 -11.51 12.64 -9.74
C ASN A 297 -12.88 13.18 -10.19
N PRO A 298 -12.98 14.45 -10.62
CA PRO A 298 -14.23 15.04 -11.08
C PRO A 298 -14.67 14.53 -12.46
N SER A 299 -13.73 14.04 -13.29
CA SER A 299 -14.01 13.45 -14.60
C SER A 299 -14.60 12.05 -14.51
N VAL A 300 -14.65 11.43 -13.32
CA VAL A 300 -15.45 10.23 -13.06
C VAL A 300 -16.78 10.65 -12.43
N PRO A 301 -17.90 10.66 -13.20
CA PRO A 301 -19.22 11.03 -12.69
C PRO A 301 -19.60 10.24 -11.44
N ARG A 302 -20.38 10.86 -10.54
CA ARG A 302 -20.72 10.27 -9.23
C ARG A 302 -21.36 8.89 -9.34
N ASP A 303 -22.29 8.73 -10.28
CA ASP A 303 -22.99 7.48 -10.61
C ASP A 303 -22.08 6.42 -11.24
N ARG A 304 -20.94 6.83 -11.82
CA ARG A 304 -19.93 5.94 -12.42
C ARG A 304 -18.87 5.46 -11.43
N LYS A 305 -18.66 6.13 -10.30
CA LYS A 305 -17.59 5.81 -9.34
C LYS A 305 -17.61 4.34 -8.88
N ARG A 306 -18.80 3.80 -8.57
CA ARG A 306 -18.94 2.38 -8.21
C ARG A 306 -18.42 1.45 -9.31
N ALA A 307 -18.85 1.69 -10.55
CA ALA A 307 -18.47 0.83 -11.67
C ALA A 307 -16.96 0.82 -11.89
N GLU A 308 -16.30 1.98 -11.77
CA GLU A 308 -14.85 2.07 -11.89
C GLU A 308 -14.12 1.42 -10.70
N ILE A 309 -14.62 1.54 -9.47
CA ILE A 309 -14.03 0.85 -8.30
C ILE A 309 -14.13 -0.66 -8.46
N VAL A 310 -15.29 -1.18 -8.86
CA VAL A 310 -15.48 -2.62 -9.10
C VAL A 310 -14.58 -3.11 -10.23
N ARG A 311 -14.43 -2.33 -11.30
CA ARG A 311 -13.51 -2.64 -12.41
C ARG A 311 -12.06 -2.67 -11.95
N ALA A 312 -11.61 -1.67 -11.19
CA ALA A 312 -10.26 -1.67 -10.62
C ALA A 312 -10.04 -2.90 -9.74
N GLY A 313 -10.99 -3.25 -8.87
CA GLY A 313 -10.94 -4.46 -8.05
C GLY A 313 -10.84 -5.74 -8.87
N GLN A 314 -11.51 -5.84 -10.01
CA GLN A 314 -11.35 -6.98 -10.93
C GLN A 314 -9.93 -7.04 -11.51
N LEU A 315 -9.40 -5.91 -11.97
CA LEU A 315 -8.06 -5.82 -12.55
C LEU A 315 -6.96 -6.15 -11.54
N PHE A 316 -7.14 -5.79 -10.26
CA PHE A 316 -6.18 -6.12 -9.20
C PHE A 316 -6.26 -7.58 -8.72
N ARG A 317 -7.37 -8.28 -8.95
CA ARG A 317 -7.54 -9.71 -8.61
C ARG A 317 -7.15 -10.67 -9.74
N ASP A 318 -7.28 -10.25 -10.99
CA ASP A 318 -6.93 -11.12 -12.12
C ASP A 318 -5.42 -11.35 -12.24
N ASP A 319 -4.99 -12.41 -12.92
CA ASP A 319 -3.57 -12.74 -13.11
C ASP A 319 -3.05 -12.36 -14.51
N THR A 320 -3.77 -11.51 -15.25
CA THR A 320 -3.51 -11.28 -16.69
C THR A 320 -3.37 -9.81 -17.05
N SER A 321 -4.21 -8.96 -16.49
CA SER A 321 -4.28 -7.54 -16.85
C SER A 321 -3.20 -6.76 -16.11
N TYR A 322 -2.48 -5.92 -16.84
CA TYR A 322 -1.43 -5.06 -16.29
C TYR A 322 -0.35 -5.80 -15.47
N VAL A 323 -0.20 -7.10 -15.65
CA VAL A 323 0.83 -7.90 -14.98
C VAL A 323 2.19 -7.59 -15.58
N MET A 324 3.21 -7.55 -14.72
CA MET A 324 4.61 -7.51 -15.11
C MET A 324 5.37 -8.75 -14.60
N PRO A 325 6.53 -9.09 -15.17
CA PRO A 325 7.39 -10.13 -14.62
C PRO A 325 7.90 -9.76 -13.22
N VAL A 326 8.08 -10.76 -12.34
CA VAL A 326 8.64 -10.54 -10.98
C VAL A 326 10.02 -9.89 -11.04
N ALA A 327 10.87 -10.29 -11.98
CA ALA A 327 12.17 -9.65 -12.20
C ALA A 327 12.04 -8.15 -12.53
N GLY A 328 11.06 -7.79 -13.36
CA GLY A 328 10.76 -6.39 -13.67
C GLY A 328 10.21 -5.64 -12.46
N TRP A 329 9.33 -6.24 -11.66
CA TRP A 329 8.83 -5.63 -10.42
C TRP A 329 9.97 -5.33 -9.43
N LEU A 330 10.95 -6.22 -9.30
CA LEU A 330 12.14 -5.99 -8.47
C LEU A 330 13.00 -4.83 -9.00
N VAL A 331 13.20 -4.72 -10.31
CA VAL A 331 13.94 -3.61 -10.93
C VAL A 331 13.20 -2.29 -10.71
N MET A 332 11.91 -2.25 -11.04
CA MET A 332 11.04 -1.09 -10.86
C MET A 332 11.04 -0.61 -9.40
N SER A 333 10.90 -1.53 -8.44
CA SER A 333 10.91 -1.18 -7.01
C SER A 333 12.21 -0.50 -6.58
N ARG A 334 13.36 -0.89 -7.16
CA ARG A 334 14.66 -0.26 -6.87
C ARG A 334 14.77 1.10 -7.54
N GLU A 335 14.40 1.20 -8.80
CA GLU A 335 14.56 2.44 -9.58
C GLU A 335 13.56 3.53 -9.18
N MET A 336 12.44 3.15 -8.56
CA MET A 336 11.57 4.11 -7.89
C MET A 336 12.24 4.85 -6.71
N GLY A 337 13.38 4.34 -6.21
CA GLY A 337 14.22 4.97 -5.20
C GLY A 337 13.67 4.81 -3.79
N VAL A 338 14.37 4.03 -2.94
CA VAL A 338 13.94 3.78 -1.55
C VAL A 338 13.85 5.08 -0.74
N GLU A 339 14.68 6.07 -1.06
CA GLU A 339 14.67 7.43 -0.52
C GLU A 339 13.37 8.19 -0.83
N ASN A 340 12.75 7.94 -1.98
CA ASN A 340 11.45 8.51 -2.34
C ASN A 340 10.30 7.82 -1.63
N MET A 341 10.54 6.64 -1.04
CA MET A 341 9.52 5.82 -0.39
C MET A 341 9.56 5.92 1.14
N GLY A 342 10.39 6.80 1.70
CA GLY A 342 10.57 6.95 3.16
C GLY A 342 11.82 6.26 3.73
N GLY A 343 12.64 5.62 2.89
CA GLY A 343 13.90 4.97 3.26
C GLY A 343 13.75 3.51 3.69
N PRO A 344 14.86 2.80 3.93
CA PRO A 344 14.82 1.40 4.34
C PRO A 344 14.25 1.24 5.75
N SER A 345 13.66 0.08 6.03
CA SER A 345 13.03 -0.22 7.33
C SER A 345 13.99 -0.73 8.41
N VAL A 346 15.21 -1.12 8.03
CA VAL A 346 16.33 -1.48 8.93
C VAL A 346 17.62 -0.82 8.45
N ASN A 347 18.66 -0.81 9.30
CA ASN A 347 19.98 -0.24 8.98
C ASN A 347 19.95 1.21 8.45
N PHE A 348 18.93 1.97 8.84
CA PHE A 348 18.74 3.35 8.40
C PHE A 348 19.47 4.37 9.29
N SER A 349 19.86 5.51 8.72
CA SER A 349 20.42 6.66 9.44
C SER A 349 19.39 7.31 10.36
N MET A 350 19.83 8.01 11.42
CA MET A 350 18.93 8.85 12.23
C MET A 350 18.23 9.92 11.39
N GLU A 351 18.91 10.43 10.36
CA GLU A 351 18.34 11.39 9.41
C GLU A 351 17.43 10.67 8.41
N LEU A 352 16.36 11.36 7.99
CA LEU A 352 15.52 10.89 6.90
C LEU A 352 16.25 11.07 5.57
N PRO A 353 16.09 10.13 4.62
CA PRO A 353 16.71 10.29 3.31
C PRO A 353 16.11 11.49 2.57
N THR A 354 16.94 12.17 1.78
CA THR A 354 16.48 13.22 0.86
C THR A 354 15.88 12.56 -0.38
N PRO A 355 14.62 12.86 -0.75
CA PRO A 355 14.04 12.37 -2.00
C PRO A 355 14.90 12.78 -3.21
N THR A 356 15.01 11.87 -4.19
CA THR A 356 15.71 12.06 -5.46
C THR A 356 14.78 12.52 -6.58
N VAL A 357 13.49 12.72 -6.29
CA VAL A 357 12.53 13.35 -7.20
C VAL A 357 11.73 14.46 -6.55
N THR A 358 11.16 15.32 -7.38
CA THR A 358 10.19 16.33 -6.95
C THR A 358 8.91 15.67 -6.42
N LYS A 359 8.26 16.29 -5.44
CA LYS A 359 6.98 15.80 -4.91
C LYS A 359 5.91 15.72 -6.01
N GLY A 360 5.18 14.61 -6.05
CA GLY A 360 4.16 14.35 -7.08
C GLY A 360 4.73 13.81 -8.40
N ALA A 361 6.02 13.45 -8.44
CA ALA A 361 6.61 12.82 -9.62
C ALA A 361 5.86 11.56 -10.06
N VAL A 362 5.89 11.27 -11.36
CA VAL A 362 5.32 10.05 -11.98
C VAL A 362 6.41 9.41 -12.81
N MET A 363 7.02 8.36 -12.28
CA MET A 363 8.03 7.59 -12.99
C MET A 363 7.36 6.56 -13.90
N GLN A 364 7.79 6.51 -15.15
CA GLN A 364 7.31 5.53 -16.11
C GLN A 364 8.32 4.40 -16.23
N HIS A 365 7.81 3.17 -16.34
CA HIS A 365 8.64 1.99 -16.38
C HIS A 365 8.22 1.07 -17.53
N ASN A 366 9.21 0.45 -18.16
CA ASN A 366 8.98 -0.62 -19.11
C ASN A 366 8.30 -1.79 -18.40
N ARG A 367 7.12 -2.20 -18.89
CA ARG A 367 6.34 -3.27 -18.25
C ARG A 367 7.07 -4.61 -18.20
N GLN A 368 7.96 -4.89 -19.15
CA GLN A 368 8.67 -6.18 -19.22
C GLN A 368 9.93 -6.19 -18.34
N THR A 369 10.75 -5.14 -18.44
CA THR A 369 12.06 -5.10 -17.76
C THR A 369 12.01 -4.41 -16.40
N GLY A 370 10.97 -3.63 -16.13
CA GLY A 370 10.86 -2.78 -14.94
C GLY A 370 11.70 -1.51 -14.99
N GLN A 371 12.53 -1.34 -16.02
CA GLN A 371 13.43 -0.19 -16.15
C GLN A 371 12.64 1.10 -16.36
N MET A 372 13.06 2.17 -15.71
CA MET A 372 12.55 3.52 -15.83
C MET A 372 12.83 4.01 -17.25
N THR A 373 11.76 4.35 -17.96
CA THR A 373 11.83 4.87 -19.33
C THR A 373 11.71 6.38 -19.38
N GLY A 374 11.35 7.02 -18.26
CA GLY A 374 11.21 8.46 -18.17
C GLY A 374 10.33 8.88 -17.00
N MET A 375 9.95 10.15 -17.00
CA MET A 375 9.08 10.74 -15.99
C MET A 375 7.98 11.55 -16.68
N LYS A 376 6.71 11.21 -16.39
CA LYS A 376 5.55 11.89 -16.99
C LYS A 376 5.29 13.25 -16.34
N VAL A 377 5.54 13.36 -15.04
CA VAL A 377 5.37 14.58 -14.23
C VAL A 377 6.52 14.64 -13.23
N GLY A 378 7.05 15.83 -12.98
CA GLY A 378 8.14 16.06 -12.03
C GLY A 378 9.53 15.99 -12.67
N SER A 379 10.57 16.07 -11.83
CA SER A 379 11.97 15.90 -12.24
C SER A 379 12.79 15.21 -11.15
N MET A 380 14.00 14.78 -11.50
CA MET A 380 15.01 14.40 -10.50
C MET A 380 15.43 15.63 -9.68
N THR A 381 15.79 15.43 -8.42
CA THR A 381 16.31 16.46 -7.50
C THR A 381 17.78 16.23 -7.22
N GLY A 382 18.64 17.00 -7.90
CA GLY A 382 20.11 16.94 -7.83
C GLY A 382 20.75 16.94 -9.22
N GLY A 383 21.36 18.07 -9.63
CA GLY A 383 22.22 18.13 -10.83
C GLY A 383 23.59 17.52 -10.50
N SER A 384 24.24 16.72 -11.35
CA SER A 384 24.56 16.92 -12.76
C SER A 384 24.30 15.67 -13.61
N HIS A 385 23.53 15.81 -14.70
CA HIS A 385 23.57 14.88 -15.82
C HIS A 385 24.43 15.49 -16.94
N GLU A 386 25.76 15.43 -16.79
CA GLU A 386 26.60 15.37 -17.98
C GLU A 386 26.40 13.99 -18.60
N GLY A 387 25.82 13.92 -19.79
CA GLY A 387 25.86 12.72 -20.63
C GLY A 387 24.55 11.99 -20.94
N MET A 388 23.38 12.61 -20.80
CA MET A 388 22.19 12.14 -21.53
C MET A 388 21.69 13.24 -22.46
N ASP A 389 22.17 13.19 -23.69
CA ASP A 389 21.66 13.97 -24.82
C ASP A 389 20.18 13.60 -25.02
N HIS A 390 19.27 14.43 -24.53
CA HIS A 390 17.87 14.37 -24.92
C HIS A 390 17.69 15.11 -26.25
N GLY A 391 18.24 14.51 -27.31
CA GLY A 391 17.87 14.84 -28.67
C GLY A 391 16.45 14.37 -28.95
N ALA A 392 15.48 15.27 -28.82
CA ALA A 392 14.34 15.47 -29.73
C ALA A 392 13.23 16.28 -29.02
N THR A 393 13.17 17.57 -29.37
CA THR A 393 11.95 18.38 -29.25
C THR A 393 10.81 17.75 -30.07
N PRO A 394 9.58 17.63 -29.54
CA PRO A 394 8.44 17.26 -30.36
C PRO A 394 7.96 18.48 -31.15
N ALA A 395 8.16 18.45 -32.47
CA ALA A 395 7.46 19.33 -33.39
C ALA A 395 5.98 18.91 -33.50
N THR A 396 5.12 19.92 -33.55
CA THR A 396 3.66 19.90 -33.74
C THR A 396 3.24 19.07 -34.97
N PRO A 397 2.07 18.39 -34.97
CA PRO A 397 1.67 17.54 -36.09
C PRO A 397 0.90 18.31 -37.17
N ALA A 398 1.29 18.15 -38.42
CA ALA A 398 0.44 18.46 -39.57
C ALA A 398 0.63 17.42 -40.69
N ALA A 399 -0.49 16.74 -40.99
CA ALA A 399 -0.96 16.25 -42.28
C ALA A 399 -0.03 15.46 -43.24
N ALA A 400 -0.42 14.18 -43.38
CA ALA A 400 -0.78 13.52 -44.64
C ALA A 400 0.29 12.86 -45.55
N ALA A 401 -0.09 11.63 -45.92
CA ALA A 401 0.06 10.96 -47.22
C ALA A 401 1.30 10.08 -47.51
N SER A 402 1.01 8.76 -47.46
CA SER A 402 1.17 7.76 -48.54
C SER A 402 2.54 7.14 -48.89
N ALA A 403 2.42 5.84 -49.20
CA ALA A 403 3.21 5.00 -50.10
C ALA A 403 4.24 4.02 -49.50
N ALA A 404 3.75 2.78 -49.33
CA ALA A 404 4.25 1.53 -49.92
C ALA A 404 5.77 1.25 -50.03
N GLY A 405 6.17 0.05 -49.59
CA GLY A 405 7.24 -0.71 -50.26
C GLY A 405 8.01 -1.72 -49.40
N HIS A 406 7.68 -3.01 -49.58
CA HIS A 406 8.55 -4.22 -49.66
C HIS A 406 9.59 -4.55 -48.56
N GLU A 407 9.46 -5.72 -47.90
CA GLU A 407 10.19 -7.01 -48.15
C GLU A 407 11.72 -6.89 -47.99
N GLY A 408 12.48 -7.71 -47.27
CA GLY A 408 12.31 -8.97 -46.56
C GLY A 408 13.72 -9.45 -46.11
N HIS A 409 13.78 -10.57 -45.37
CA HIS A 409 14.97 -11.39 -45.08
C HIS A 409 16.07 -10.75 -44.19
N ASP A 410 16.84 -11.42 -43.34
CA ASP A 410 17.10 -12.84 -43.08
C ASP A 410 17.77 -12.96 -41.70
N MET A 411 17.65 -14.11 -41.04
CA MET A 411 18.46 -14.48 -39.87
C MET A 411 19.76 -15.15 -40.33
N PRO A 412 20.82 -15.13 -39.50
CA PRO A 412 21.34 -16.43 -39.09
C PRO A 412 21.75 -16.53 -37.61
N ALA A 413 21.71 -17.78 -37.14
CA ALA A 413 22.18 -18.24 -35.84
C ALA A 413 23.72 -18.37 -35.79
N SER A 414 24.30 -18.20 -34.60
CA SER A 414 25.57 -18.83 -34.20
C SER A 414 25.72 -18.83 -32.68
N ARG A 415 25.85 -20.04 -32.09
CA ARG A 415 26.48 -20.27 -30.77
C ARG A 415 28.01 -20.33 -30.97
N PRO A 416 28.79 -20.08 -29.91
CA PRO A 416 29.44 -21.23 -29.28
C PRO A 416 29.40 -21.18 -27.74
N ALA A 417 29.58 -22.36 -27.13
CA ALA A 417 29.69 -22.59 -25.70
C ALA A 417 31.17 -22.66 -25.28
N ILE A 418 31.54 -22.08 -24.13
CA ILE A 418 32.69 -22.52 -23.32
C ILE A 418 32.34 -22.32 -21.83
N ALA A 419 32.60 -23.35 -21.01
CA ALA A 419 32.38 -23.41 -19.57
C ALA A 419 33.68 -23.12 -18.79
N ALA A 420 33.60 -22.40 -17.66
CA ALA A 420 34.49 -22.48 -16.49
C ALA A 420 33.95 -21.58 -15.33
N PRO A 421 34.29 -21.83 -14.04
CA PRO A 421 33.39 -21.63 -12.90
C PRO A 421 33.52 -20.30 -12.13
N LEU A 422 32.39 -19.84 -11.58
CA LEU A 422 32.26 -18.70 -10.65
C LEU A 422 32.48 -19.17 -9.20
N HIS A 423 33.73 -19.12 -8.74
CA HIS A 423 34.10 -19.05 -7.33
C HIS A 423 35.22 -18.03 -7.23
N ASP A 424 34.91 -16.77 -6.88
CA ASP A 424 35.85 -15.79 -6.26
C ASP A 424 35.29 -14.35 -6.11
N ALA A 425 34.06 -14.05 -6.53
CA ALA A 425 33.51 -12.70 -6.43
C ALA A 425 32.96 -12.30 -5.04
N VAL A 426 33.04 -13.17 -4.02
CA VAL A 426 32.38 -12.95 -2.70
C VAL A 426 33.34 -12.44 -1.62
N THR A 427 34.65 -12.40 -1.85
CA THR A 427 35.66 -12.03 -0.82
C THR A 427 36.33 -10.67 -0.99
N GLN A 428 36.02 -9.89 -2.04
CA GLN A 428 36.67 -8.58 -2.26
C GLN A 428 35.83 -7.33 -1.94
N ALA A 429 34.58 -7.47 -1.51
CA ALA A 429 33.76 -6.32 -1.11
C ALA A 429 33.94 -5.89 0.37
N ALA A 430 34.77 -6.59 1.16
CA ALA A 430 34.85 -6.40 2.60
C ALA A 430 35.86 -5.34 3.10
N HIS A 431 36.70 -4.75 2.24
CA HIS A 431 37.72 -3.80 2.70
C HIS A 431 37.91 -2.62 1.73
N HIS A 432 36.96 -1.68 1.73
CA HIS A 432 37.13 -0.39 1.06
C HIS A 432 37.66 0.67 2.06
N PRO A 433 38.90 1.19 1.90
CA PRO A 433 39.52 2.11 2.85
C PRO A 433 38.76 3.45 3.02
N ALA A 434 37.99 3.85 2.00
CA ALA A 434 37.19 5.07 2.01
C ALA A 434 36.00 5.01 3.00
N ALA A 435 35.38 3.84 3.17
CA ALA A 435 34.26 3.66 4.10
C ALA A 435 34.73 3.69 5.57
N ALA A 436 35.93 3.13 5.84
CA ALA A 436 36.57 3.21 7.15
C ALA A 436 36.98 4.65 7.50
N ALA A 437 37.55 5.39 6.54
CA ALA A 437 37.93 6.79 6.72
C ALA A 437 36.71 7.71 6.97
N MET A 438 35.59 7.48 6.29
CA MET A 438 34.32 8.19 6.52
C MET A 438 33.75 7.90 7.91
N SER A 439 33.80 6.65 8.38
CA SER A 439 33.35 6.26 9.72
C SER A 439 34.21 6.89 10.84
N ALA A 440 35.53 6.98 10.64
CA ALA A 440 36.45 7.62 11.58
C ALA A 440 36.24 9.15 11.65
N ALA A 441 36.01 9.81 10.51
CA ALA A 441 35.72 11.25 10.46
C ALA A 441 34.38 11.61 11.11
N LEU A 442 33.35 10.76 10.92
CA LEU A 442 32.03 10.94 11.54
C LEU A 442 32.10 10.73 13.06
N HIS A 443 32.81 9.68 13.53
CA HIS A 443 33.07 9.48 14.96
C HIS A 443 33.81 10.67 15.56
N ARG A 444 34.83 11.21 14.90
CA ARG A 444 35.59 12.36 15.41
C ARG A 444 34.73 13.61 15.58
N ARG A 445 33.84 13.89 14.61
CA ARG A 445 32.88 15.02 14.69
C ARG A 445 31.84 14.84 15.80
N LEU A 446 31.34 13.61 16.01
CA LEU A 446 30.42 13.30 17.11
C LEU A 446 31.09 13.43 18.49
N LEU A 447 32.40 13.13 18.59
CA LEU A 447 33.18 13.22 19.82
C LEU A 447 33.62 14.66 20.15
N ASP A 448 33.68 15.55 19.16
CA ASP A 448 33.98 16.97 19.35
C ASP A 448 32.77 17.79 19.85
N ASP A 449 31.54 17.25 19.75
CA ASP A 449 30.33 17.91 20.25
C ASP A 449 30.24 17.85 21.81
N PRO A 450 30.12 19.00 22.50
CA PRO A 450 30.10 19.05 23.96
C PRO A 450 28.82 18.46 24.59
N VAL A 451 27.67 18.53 23.90
CA VAL A 451 26.39 18.01 24.39
C VAL A 451 26.37 16.48 24.30
N ILE A 452 26.87 15.95 23.19
CA ILE A 452 27.02 14.50 23.01
C ILE A 452 28.00 13.94 24.05
N ARG A 453 29.11 14.63 24.32
CA ARG A 453 30.04 14.25 25.39
C ARG A 453 29.39 14.22 26.76
N GLN A 454 28.59 15.24 27.11
CA GLN A 454 27.88 15.27 28.40
C GLN A 454 26.89 14.10 28.54
N ARG A 455 26.22 13.73 27.45
CA ARG A 455 25.26 12.62 27.43
C ARG A 455 25.93 11.25 27.54
N ILE A 456 27.05 11.05 26.84
CA ILE A 456 27.88 9.85 26.98
C ILE A 456 28.51 9.77 28.39
N GLN A 457 28.79 10.90 29.02
CA GLN A 457 29.34 10.91 30.37
C GLN A 457 28.32 10.60 31.47
N SER A 458 27.05 10.92 31.25
CA SER A 458 25.96 10.68 32.19
C SER A 458 25.29 9.32 32.02
N ASP A 459 25.51 8.64 30.89
CA ASP A 459 24.94 7.33 30.58
C ASP A 459 26.01 6.21 30.60
N THR A 460 25.99 5.42 31.68
CA THR A 460 26.93 4.31 31.88
C THR A 460 26.73 3.16 30.89
N THR A 461 25.53 2.99 30.35
CA THR A 461 25.20 1.96 29.35
C THR A 461 25.78 2.36 27.99
N LEU A 462 25.51 3.60 27.57
CA LEU A 462 26.03 4.15 26.32
C LEU A 462 27.57 4.16 26.32
N ARG A 463 28.19 4.51 27.45
CA ARG A 463 29.65 4.46 27.62
C ARG A 463 30.21 3.04 27.44
N ARG A 464 29.55 2.02 28.01
CA ARG A 464 29.98 0.62 27.89
C ARG A 464 29.86 0.13 26.44
N MET A 465 28.76 0.47 25.77
CA MET A 465 28.55 0.14 24.36
C MET A 465 29.61 0.75 23.46
N LEU A 466 29.97 2.02 23.68
CA LEU A 466 31.01 2.70 22.91
C LEU A 466 32.41 2.09 23.12
N LEU A 467 32.72 1.65 24.34
CA LEU A 467 33.98 0.94 24.61
C LEU A 467 34.01 -0.42 23.92
N GLN A 468 32.92 -1.17 23.94
CA GLN A 468 32.81 -2.48 23.29
C GLN A 468 32.89 -2.35 21.75
N SER A 469 32.26 -1.34 21.16
CA SER A 469 32.37 -1.07 19.72
C SER A 469 33.76 -0.59 19.29
N SER A 470 34.61 -0.15 20.25
CA SER A 470 35.96 0.33 19.96
C SER A 470 37.02 -0.77 19.89
N GLU A 471 36.66 -2.02 20.21
CA GLU A 471 37.56 -3.17 20.15
C GLU A 471 38.01 -3.51 18.72
N SER A 472 37.27 -3.05 17.71
CA SER A 472 37.66 -3.16 16.29
C SER A 472 38.38 -1.93 15.75
N MET A 473 38.57 -0.87 16.54
CA MET A 473 39.25 0.36 16.11
C MET A 473 40.78 0.24 16.19
N PRO A 474 41.54 0.98 15.36
CA PRO A 474 42.99 1.13 15.53
C PRO A 474 43.36 1.64 16.92
N GLU A 475 44.48 1.17 17.49
CA GLU A 475 44.84 1.43 18.90
C GLU A 475 44.95 2.93 19.23
N ALA A 476 45.43 3.74 18.29
CA ALA A 476 45.50 5.20 18.48
C ALA A 476 44.12 5.85 18.64
N GLU A 477 43.11 5.38 17.91
CA GLU A 477 41.73 5.86 17.98
C GLU A 477 41.02 5.34 19.23
N ARG A 478 41.25 4.07 19.56
CA ARG A 478 40.77 3.46 20.80
C ARG A 478 41.31 4.16 22.04
N ALA A 479 42.60 4.54 22.03
CA ALA A 479 43.23 5.29 23.11
C ALA A 479 42.65 6.71 23.24
N ALA A 480 42.36 7.38 22.13
CA ALA A 480 41.70 8.69 22.13
C ALA A 480 40.28 8.62 22.71
N LEU A 481 39.50 7.61 22.30
CA LEU A 481 38.16 7.38 22.83
C LEU A 481 38.19 7.05 24.33
N ARG A 482 39.11 6.18 24.78
CA ARG A 482 39.28 5.87 26.21
C ARG A 482 39.54 7.13 27.05
N ARG A 483 40.46 8.02 26.62
CA ARG A 483 40.75 9.29 27.34
C ARG A 483 39.52 10.20 27.43
N LEU A 484 38.69 10.23 26.40
CA LEU A 484 37.47 11.05 26.36
C LEU A 484 36.41 10.55 27.36
N LEU A 485 36.30 9.22 27.49
CA LEU A 485 35.34 8.53 28.34
C LEU A 485 35.78 8.41 29.81
N MET A 486 37.04 8.76 30.14
CA MET A 486 37.50 8.83 31.52
C MET A 486 36.78 9.94 32.30
N PRO A 487 36.33 9.69 33.54
CA PRO A 487 35.84 10.73 34.44
C PRO A 487 36.86 11.86 34.58
N ALA A 488 36.40 13.11 34.73
CA ALA A 488 37.27 14.28 34.83
C ALA A 488 38.34 14.17 35.93
N ALA A 489 38.05 13.42 37.00
CA ALA A 489 38.95 13.16 38.12
C ALA A 489 40.12 12.20 37.83
N SER A 490 40.14 11.53 36.66
CA SER A 490 41.10 10.46 36.34
C SER A 490 41.99 10.78 35.13
N ARG A 491 41.96 12.02 34.62
CA ARG A 491 42.80 12.43 33.49
C ARG A 491 44.21 12.81 33.99
N PRO A 492 45.30 12.27 33.40
CA PRO A 492 46.64 12.77 33.70
C PRO A 492 46.77 14.23 33.23
N ARG A 493 47.47 15.06 34.02
CA ARG A 493 47.73 16.47 33.70
C ARG A 493 48.64 16.61 32.49
#